data_AF-W0Z821-F1
#
_entry.id   AF-W0Z821-F1
#
_cell.length_a   1.000
_cell.length_b   1.000
_cell.length_c   1.000
_cell.angle_alpha   90.00
_cell.angle_beta   90.00
_cell.angle_gamma   90.00
#
_symmetry.space_group_name_H-M   'P 1'
#
loop_
_entity.id
_entity.type
_entity.pdbx_description
1 polymer ?
#
loop_
_entity_poly.entity_id
_entity_poly.type
_entity_poly.pdbx_seq_one_letter_code
_entity_poly.pdbx_strand_id
1 'polypeptide(L)'
;MQQFEAPETAIATLTITEAGYRLPVAGDGHDTIEIGDDLALLTAISLPRDTDALPTLRTPLARLLLGLERRRLAGAPPIALVPCDNLPANGTVLRDALHHAAERTFPELIPYLSTDVTYVSTSVDRITPQIDPSVPIRVAELTGFADDAAVVAEPFSSWLLSGDFPAGRPSWDAVGAKFVTDIEPFELRKLWLLNGAHSFLAYAGLLRRHTTVADAMTDQLITAGLEEFWNEAARNLPSSVDLDLDAYRSALLSRFHNRAMADALTRIGRDGVGKLRARIAPVLRAERAAGRRGTGAARVLSYWVEGTLASRLPSDAASAAIDSARSRVRSEARRALVALVVPELADDEELLGDTMVLAEFDH
;
A
#
# COMPACT_ATOMS: atom_id res chain seq x y z
N MET A 1 -21.54 14.62 -12.25
CA MET A 1 -20.77 15.55 -13.11
C MET A 1 -20.94 17.00 -12.68
N GLN A 2 -22.16 17.48 -12.36
CA GLN A 2 -22.39 18.85 -11.83
C GLN A 2 -21.41 19.28 -10.72
N GLN A 3 -21.06 18.39 -9.80
CA GLN A 3 -20.06 18.68 -8.76
C GLN A 3 -18.68 19.07 -9.32
N PHE A 4 -18.24 18.49 -10.43
CA PHE A 4 -16.96 18.87 -11.07
C PHE A 4 -17.05 20.21 -11.80
N GLU A 5 -18.22 20.60 -12.27
CA GLU A 5 -18.44 21.90 -12.95
C GLU A 5 -18.59 23.06 -11.96
N ALA A 6 -18.96 22.76 -10.71
CA ALA A 6 -19.12 23.76 -9.65
C ALA A 6 -17.78 24.48 -9.35
N PRO A 7 -17.75 25.82 -9.36
CA PRO A 7 -16.56 26.60 -9.02
C PRO A 7 -16.04 26.34 -7.60
N GLU A 8 -16.94 26.00 -6.67
CA GLU A 8 -16.63 25.77 -5.26
C GLU A 8 -15.92 24.42 -5.03
N THR A 9 -15.96 23.50 -6.00
CA THR A 9 -15.24 22.22 -5.91
C THR A 9 -13.76 22.46 -6.16
N ALA A 10 -13.00 22.59 -5.09
CA ALA A 10 -11.55 22.84 -5.11
C ALA A 10 -10.71 21.54 -5.09
N ILE A 11 -11.26 20.45 -4.54
CA ILE A 11 -10.54 19.21 -4.25
C ILE A 11 -11.42 18.01 -4.58
N ALA A 12 -10.85 16.96 -5.19
CA ALA A 12 -11.44 15.63 -5.26
C ALA A 12 -10.51 14.61 -4.57
N THR A 13 -11.03 13.90 -3.56
CA THR A 13 -10.31 12.84 -2.85
C THR A 13 -10.70 11.46 -3.39
N LEU A 14 -9.79 10.48 -3.30
CA LEU A 14 -10.04 9.11 -3.77
C LEU A 14 -9.63 8.07 -2.74
N THR A 15 -10.51 7.11 -2.46
CA THR A 15 -10.21 5.87 -1.75
C THR A 15 -10.86 4.72 -2.51
N ILE A 16 -10.28 4.40 -3.66
CA ILE A 16 -10.85 3.52 -4.70
C ILE A 16 -10.14 2.17 -4.78
N THR A 17 -9.29 1.86 -3.80
CA THR A 17 -8.34 0.74 -3.76
C THR A 17 -7.25 0.85 -4.82
N GLU A 18 -6.17 0.09 -4.65
CA GLU A 18 -5.08 -0.02 -5.63
C GLU A 18 -5.59 -0.42 -7.02
N ALA A 19 -6.63 -1.25 -7.06
CA ALA A 19 -7.29 -1.69 -8.29
C ALA A 19 -8.06 -0.57 -9.02
N GLY A 20 -8.40 0.52 -8.35
CA GLY A 20 -9.17 1.61 -8.94
C GLY A 20 -8.36 2.48 -9.92
N TYR A 21 -7.03 2.47 -9.82
CA TYR A 21 -6.12 3.31 -10.63
C TYR A 21 -5.72 2.66 -11.95
N ARG A 22 -6.11 1.40 -12.19
CA ARG A 22 -5.57 0.51 -13.22
C ARG A 22 -5.52 1.13 -14.61
N LEU A 23 -4.33 1.62 -14.94
CA LEU A 23 -3.79 1.61 -16.29
C LEU A 23 -2.45 0.86 -16.25
N PRO A 24 -2.15 0.08 -17.29
CA PRO A 24 -0.95 -0.72 -17.33
C PRO A 24 0.30 0.17 -17.25
N VAL A 25 1.22 -0.19 -16.37
CA VAL A 25 2.61 0.24 -16.52
C VAL A 25 3.12 -0.51 -17.75
N ALA A 26 3.67 0.21 -18.73
CA ALA A 26 4.07 -0.34 -20.02
C ALA A 26 4.76 -1.72 -19.91
N GLY A 27 4.10 -2.77 -20.43
CA GLY A 27 4.70 -4.10 -20.63
C GLY A 27 4.03 -5.30 -19.96
N ASP A 28 3.00 -5.14 -19.12
CA ASP A 28 2.36 -6.28 -18.43
C ASP A 28 1.04 -6.77 -19.07
N GLY A 29 0.49 -6.06 -20.06
CA GLY A 29 -0.63 -6.53 -20.87
C GLY A 29 -1.97 -6.69 -20.14
N HIS A 30 -2.15 -6.05 -18.98
CA HIS A 30 -3.40 -6.11 -18.22
C HIS A 30 -4.12 -4.75 -18.18
N ASP A 31 -4.67 -4.31 -19.32
CA ASP A 31 -5.92 -3.56 -19.28
C ASP A 31 -6.92 -4.50 -18.60
N THR A 32 -7.30 -4.25 -17.35
CA THR A 32 -8.41 -5.04 -16.80
C THR A 32 -9.64 -4.70 -17.62
N ILE A 33 -10.27 -5.72 -18.20
CA ILE A 33 -11.35 -5.66 -19.19
C ILE A 33 -12.33 -4.50 -18.95
N GLU A 34 -12.63 -4.21 -17.69
CA GLU A 34 -13.59 -3.19 -17.26
C GLU A 34 -13.25 -1.73 -17.64
N ILE A 35 -11.98 -1.30 -17.64
CA ILE A 35 -11.65 0.08 -18.01
C ILE A 35 -11.67 0.30 -19.52
N GLY A 36 -11.26 -0.71 -20.30
CA GLY A 36 -11.29 -0.63 -21.77
C GLY A 36 -12.70 -0.37 -22.30
N ASP A 37 -13.70 -1.03 -21.73
CA ASP A 37 -15.11 -0.82 -22.06
C ASP A 37 -15.59 0.61 -21.75
N ASP A 38 -15.23 1.14 -20.58
CA ASP A 38 -15.58 2.51 -20.20
C ASP A 38 -14.89 3.54 -21.10
N LEU A 39 -13.62 3.33 -21.44
CA LEU A 39 -12.90 4.21 -22.38
C LEU A 39 -13.55 4.18 -23.77
N ALA A 40 -14.00 3.02 -24.25
CA ALA A 40 -14.73 2.94 -25.52
C ALA A 40 -16.05 3.73 -25.50
N LEU A 41 -16.78 3.68 -24.38
CA LEU A 41 -17.97 4.52 -24.18
C LEU A 41 -17.63 6.02 -24.19
N LEU A 42 -16.49 6.41 -23.59
CA LEU A 42 -16.01 7.80 -23.58
C LEU A 42 -15.56 8.30 -24.95
N THR A 43 -14.96 7.44 -25.80
CA THR A 43 -14.61 7.82 -27.18
C THR A 43 -15.87 8.02 -28.05
N ALA A 44 -16.95 7.30 -27.77
CA ALA A 44 -18.18 7.35 -28.56
C ALA A 44 -19.10 8.54 -28.20
N ILE A 45 -18.88 9.19 -27.06
CA ILE A 45 -19.74 10.30 -26.62
C ILE A 45 -19.30 11.62 -27.25
N SER A 46 -20.27 12.35 -27.80
CA SER A 46 -20.17 13.80 -27.96
C SER A 46 -20.59 14.47 -26.66
N LEU A 47 -19.80 15.42 -26.16
CA LEU A 47 -20.11 16.16 -24.92
C LEU A 47 -20.66 17.59 -25.21
N PRO A 48 -21.86 17.79 -25.80
CA PRO A 48 -22.53 19.08 -25.71
C PRO A 48 -22.74 19.45 -24.24
N ARG A 49 -22.66 20.75 -23.92
CA ARG A 49 -22.94 21.26 -22.56
C ARG A 49 -24.37 20.95 -22.08
N ASP A 50 -25.32 20.71 -23.01
CA ASP A 50 -26.77 20.62 -22.74
C ASP A 50 -27.37 19.20 -22.72
N THR A 51 -26.56 18.12 -22.74
CA THR A 51 -27.11 16.74 -22.67
C THR A 51 -26.94 16.09 -21.29
N ASP A 52 -28.08 15.78 -20.66
CA ASP A 52 -28.16 14.99 -19.41
C ASP A 52 -27.87 13.49 -19.63
N ALA A 53 -27.84 13.02 -20.88
CA ALA A 53 -27.58 11.63 -21.22
C ALA A 53 -26.08 11.32 -21.16
N LEU A 54 -25.59 10.99 -19.96
CA LEU A 54 -24.23 10.51 -19.72
C LEU A 54 -24.15 8.98 -19.80
N PRO A 55 -23.03 8.40 -20.25
CA PRO A 55 -22.84 6.95 -20.25
C PRO A 55 -22.76 6.43 -18.82
N THR A 56 -23.23 5.20 -18.62
CA THR A 56 -23.05 4.51 -17.33
C THR A 56 -21.63 3.95 -17.26
N LEU A 57 -20.72 4.73 -16.69
CA LEU A 57 -19.32 4.33 -16.46
C LEU A 57 -19.21 3.49 -15.19
N ARG A 58 -18.43 2.41 -15.23
CA ARG A 58 -18.26 1.50 -14.09
C ARG A 58 -17.07 1.85 -13.21
N THR A 59 -15.99 2.30 -13.82
CA THR A 59 -14.71 2.55 -13.18
C THR A 59 -14.62 3.97 -12.61
N PRO A 60 -13.97 4.14 -11.44
CA PRO A 60 -13.77 5.45 -10.85
C PRO A 60 -12.91 6.36 -11.73
N LEU A 61 -11.89 5.81 -12.39
CA LEU A 61 -11.00 6.58 -13.26
C LEU A 61 -11.73 7.17 -14.47
N ALA A 62 -12.59 6.39 -15.15
CA ALA A 62 -13.37 6.91 -16.27
C ALA A 62 -14.37 7.99 -15.83
N ARG A 63 -15.00 7.82 -14.66
CA ARG A 63 -15.89 8.84 -14.08
C ARG A 63 -15.15 10.13 -13.75
N LEU A 64 -13.96 10.03 -13.17
CA LEU A 64 -13.10 11.17 -12.89
C LEU A 64 -12.67 11.88 -14.17
N LEU A 65 -12.23 11.13 -15.18
CA LEU A 65 -11.83 11.67 -16.48
C LEU A 65 -12.96 12.46 -17.15
N LEU A 66 -14.18 11.90 -17.19
CA LEU A 66 -15.36 12.60 -17.68
C LEU A 66 -15.68 13.85 -16.85
N GLY A 67 -15.53 13.79 -15.53
CA GLY A 67 -15.71 14.94 -14.64
C GLY A 67 -14.72 16.07 -14.94
N LEU A 68 -13.45 15.73 -15.15
CA LEU A 68 -12.41 16.71 -15.51
C LEU A 68 -12.64 17.32 -16.89
N GLU A 69 -13.08 16.54 -17.87
CA GLU A 69 -13.44 17.08 -19.19
C GLU A 69 -14.61 18.05 -19.09
N ARG A 70 -15.63 17.71 -18.29
CA ARG A 70 -16.76 18.61 -18.03
C ARG A 70 -16.32 19.89 -17.32
N ARG A 71 -15.42 19.79 -16.33
CA ARG A 71 -14.83 20.94 -15.64
C ARG A 71 -14.09 21.85 -16.60
N ARG A 72 -13.24 21.28 -17.47
CA ARG A 72 -12.51 22.01 -18.52
C ARG A 72 -13.47 22.72 -19.47
N LEU A 73 -14.47 22.00 -19.98
CA LEU A 73 -15.46 22.55 -20.89
C LEU A 73 -16.30 23.64 -20.24
N ALA A 74 -16.56 23.58 -18.94
CA ALA A 74 -17.28 24.63 -18.20
C ALA A 74 -16.42 25.88 -17.92
N GLY A 75 -15.09 25.79 -18.05
CA GLY A 75 -14.18 26.88 -17.68
C GLY A 75 -14.10 27.11 -16.17
N ALA A 76 -14.33 26.07 -15.38
CA ALA A 76 -14.25 26.15 -13.93
C ALA A 76 -12.78 26.23 -13.44
N PRO A 77 -12.53 26.74 -12.21
CA PRO A 77 -11.18 26.94 -11.69
C PRO A 77 -10.31 25.66 -11.65
N PRO A 78 -8.98 25.77 -11.49
CA PRO A 78 -8.11 24.62 -11.22
C PRO A 78 -8.57 23.75 -10.03
N ILE A 79 -8.16 22.48 -10.01
CA ILE A 79 -8.57 21.50 -8.98
C ILE A 79 -7.37 20.68 -8.48
N ALA A 80 -7.40 20.28 -7.20
CA ALA A 80 -6.48 19.28 -6.65
C ALA A 80 -7.11 17.89 -6.58
N LEU A 81 -6.40 16.90 -7.10
CA LEU A 81 -6.73 15.48 -6.92
C LEU A 81 -5.86 14.92 -5.79
N VAL A 82 -6.51 14.34 -4.79
CA VAL A 82 -5.86 13.87 -3.56
C VAL A 82 -6.19 12.39 -3.37
N PRO A 83 -5.48 11.47 -4.07
CA PRO A 83 -5.61 10.05 -3.81
C PRO A 83 -5.17 9.72 -2.38
N CYS A 84 -5.95 8.91 -1.68
CA CYS A 84 -5.77 8.47 -0.30
C CYS A 84 -5.70 6.94 -0.21
N ASP A 85 -5.36 6.26 -1.31
CA ASP A 85 -5.10 4.82 -1.33
C ASP A 85 -3.64 4.51 -1.01
N ASN A 86 -3.37 3.29 -0.53
CA ASN A 86 -2.07 2.84 -0.06
C ASN A 86 -1.14 2.41 -1.22
N LEU A 87 -0.91 3.32 -2.16
CA LEU A 87 0.03 3.18 -3.27
C LEU A 87 1.21 4.13 -3.08
N PRO A 88 2.46 3.68 -3.27
CA PRO A 88 3.60 4.59 -3.37
C PRO A 88 3.40 5.59 -4.51
N ALA A 89 3.76 6.86 -4.29
CA ALA A 89 3.60 7.92 -5.28
C ALA A 89 2.19 7.97 -5.92
N ASN A 90 1.14 7.75 -5.12
CA ASN A 90 -0.25 7.65 -5.60
C ASN A 90 -0.72 8.86 -6.44
N GLY A 91 -0.24 10.07 -6.15
CA GLY A 91 -0.49 11.26 -6.97
C GLY A 91 0.06 11.12 -8.39
N THR A 92 1.30 10.68 -8.52
CA THR A 92 1.95 10.38 -9.81
C THR A 92 1.24 9.26 -10.56
N VAL A 93 0.88 8.18 -9.87
CA VAL A 93 0.13 7.06 -10.47
C VAL A 93 -1.20 7.55 -11.04
N LEU A 94 -1.95 8.37 -10.29
CA LEU A 94 -3.21 8.94 -10.76
C LEU A 94 -3.02 9.88 -11.96
N ARG A 95 -1.97 10.71 -11.96
CA ARG A 95 -1.62 11.57 -13.09
C ARG A 95 -1.40 10.75 -14.34
N ASP A 96 -0.46 9.80 -14.28
CA ASP A 96 -0.07 9.00 -15.44
C ASP A 96 -1.26 8.19 -15.97
N ALA A 97 -2.10 7.69 -15.06
CA ALA A 97 -3.35 7.05 -15.42
C ALA A 97 -4.30 8.02 -16.16
N LEU A 98 -4.61 9.20 -15.61
CA LEU A 98 -5.50 10.14 -16.28
C LEU A 98 -4.98 10.60 -17.65
N HIS A 99 -3.66 10.82 -17.78
CA HIS A 99 -3.04 11.17 -19.05
C HIS A 99 -3.21 10.07 -20.10
N HIS A 100 -2.87 8.82 -19.76
CA HIS A 100 -3.02 7.71 -20.69
C HIS A 100 -4.49 7.45 -21.07
N ALA A 101 -5.42 7.60 -20.13
CA ALA A 101 -6.85 7.51 -20.43
C ALA A 101 -7.31 8.65 -21.37
N ALA A 102 -6.83 9.88 -21.15
CA ALA A 102 -7.15 11.04 -21.96
C ALA A 102 -6.65 10.90 -23.41
N GLU A 103 -5.45 10.37 -23.63
CA GLU A 103 -4.89 10.10 -24.97
C GLU A 103 -5.83 9.24 -25.84
N ARG A 104 -6.55 8.30 -25.22
CA ARG A 104 -7.47 7.37 -25.90
C ARG A 104 -8.90 7.91 -26.07
N THR A 105 -9.25 8.98 -25.34
CA THR A 105 -10.64 9.44 -25.21
C THR A 105 -10.79 10.94 -25.51
N PHE A 106 -10.21 11.80 -24.66
CA PHE A 106 -10.24 13.26 -24.78
C PHE A 106 -8.83 13.85 -24.94
N PRO A 107 -8.17 13.76 -26.11
CA PRO A 107 -6.82 14.30 -26.29
C PRO A 107 -6.69 15.80 -25.96
N GLU A 108 -7.75 16.58 -26.22
CA GLU A 108 -7.83 18.02 -25.91
C GLU A 108 -7.87 18.33 -24.39
N LEU A 109 -8.09 17.31 -23.54
CA LEU A 109 -8.03 17.43 -22.09
C LEU A 109 -6.58 17.44 -21.57
N ILE A 110 -5.62 16.88 -22.32
CA ILE A 110 -4.24 16.69 -21.87
C ILE A 110 -3.56 18.01 -21.43
N PRO A 111 -3.67 19.14 -22.17
CA PRO A 111 -3.11 20.41 -21.71
C PRO A 111 -3.66 20.82 -20.33
N TYR A 112 -4.98 20.71 -20.14
CA TYR A 112 -5.66 21.04 -18.88
C TYR A 112 -5.20 20.13 -17.73
N LEU A 113 -5.04 18.81 -17.97
CA LEU A 113 -4.48 17.89 -16.97
C LEU A 113 -3.05 18.26 -16.54
N SER A 114 -2.32 18.96 -17.40
CA SER A 114 -0.93 19.36 -17.16
C SER A 114 -0.82 20.72 -16.46
N THR A 115 -1.79 21.61 -16.65
CA THR A 115 -1.71 23.02 -16.21
C THR A 115 -2.67 23.38 -15.10
N ASP A 116 -3.87 22.79 -15.07
CA ASP A 116 -4.98 23.21 -14.20
C ASP A 116 -5.38 22.12 -13.20
N VAL A 117 -4.78 20.93 -13.29
CA VAL A 117 -4.98 19.84 -12.34
C VAL A 117 -3.68 19.60 -11.58
N THR A 118 -3.78 19.56 -10.25
CA THR A 118 -2.67 19.19 -9.36
C THR A 118 -2.91 17.81 -8.77
N TYR A 119 -1.83 17.06 -8.57
CA TYR A 119 -1.88 15.68 -8.10
C TYR A 119 -1.11 15.58 -6.79
N VAL A 120 -1.85 15.58 -5.68
CA VAL A 120 -1.26 15.60 -4.34
C VAL A 120 -1.01 14.16 -3.91
N SER A 121 0.27 13.78 -3.82
CA SER A 121 0.63 12.48 -3.28
C SER A 121 0.37 12.45 -1.78
N THR A 122 -0.11 11.31 -1.27
CA THR A 122 -0.40 11.13 0.15
C THR A 122 0.14 9.83 0.72
N SER A 123 0.50 9.88 2.00
CA SER A 123 0.76 8.71 2.83
C SER A 123 -0.24 8.71 3.98
N VAL A 124 -1.24 7.84 3.87
CA VAL A 124 -2.30 7.66 4.87
C VAL A 124 -2.01 6.44 5.75
N ASP A 125 -2.26 6.53 7.05
CA ASP A 125 -2.05 5.40 7.96
C ASP A 125 -3.02 5.44 9.14
N ARG A 126 -3.95 4.49 9.14
CA ARG A 126 -4.88 4.18 10.24
C ARG A 126 -5.49 2.80 10.01
N ILE A 127 -5.27 1.86 10.92
CA ILE A 127 -5.90 0.54 10.88
C ILE A 127 -7.40 0.71 11.10
N THR A 128 -8.17 0.31 10.09
CA THR A 128 -9.63 0.38 10.06
C THR A 128 -10.15 -1.00 9.62
N PRO A 129 -10.45 -1.91 10.57
CA PRO A 129 -10.87 -3.27 10.24
C PRO A 129 -12.23 -3.29 9.52
N GLN A 130 -12.52 -4.40 8.86
CA GLN A 130 -13.85 -4.66 8.33
C GLN A 130 -14.86 -4.74 9.48
N ILE A 131 -16.00 -4.07 9.32
CA ILE A 131 -17.10 -4.12 10.28
C ILE A 131 -17.71 -5.51 10.29
N ASP A 132 -17.67 -6.18 11.44
CA ASP A 132 -18.39 -7.43 11.66
C ASP A 132 -19.79 -7.17 12.26
N PRO A 133 -20.73 -8.13 12.19
CA PRO A 133 -22.11 -7.92 12.65
C PRO A 133 -22.26 -7.55 14.12
N SER A 134 -21.24 -7.73 14.97
CA SER A 134 -21.27 -7.33 16.37
C SER A 134 -20.99 -5.84 16.60
N VAL A 135 -20.38 -5.14 15.63
CA VAL A 135 -19.97 -3.74 15.79
C VAL A 135 -21.16 -2.81 16.07
N PRO A 136 -22.28 -2.83 15.32
CA PRO A 136 -23.40 -1.92 15.58
C PRO A 136 -23.99 -2.12 17.00
N ILE A 137 -24.04 -3.36 17.48
CA ILE A 137 -24.48 -3.69 18.85
C ILE A 137 -23.55 -3.02 19.86
N ARG A 138 -22.24 -3.20 19.68
CA ARG A 138 -21.24 -2.63 20.60
C ARG A 138 -21.21 -1.10 20.56
N VAL A 139 -21.41 -0.49 19.40
CA VAL A 139 -21.53 0.97 19.28
C VAL A 139 -22.75 1.48 20.02
N ALA A 140 -23.90 0.81 19.88
CA ALA A 140 -25.10 1.16 20.64
C ALA A 140 -24.90 1.00 22.14
N GLU A 141 -24.24 -0.07 22.60
CA GLU A 141 -23.91 -0.28 24.02
C GLU A 141 -22.97 0.80 24.58
N LEU A 142 -21.97 1.24 23.79
CA LEU A 142 -20.97 2.23 24.24
C LEU A 142 -21.46 3.67 24.15
N THR A 143 -22.31 3.99 23.19
CA THR A 143 -22.68 5.38 22.86
C THR A 143 -24.14 5.71 23.15
N GLY A 144 -25.00 4.71 23.26
CA GLY A 144 -26.46 4.87 23.33
C GLY A 144 -27.15 5.11 21.98
N PHE A 145 -26.40 5.09 20.86
CA PHE A 145 -26.92 5.34 19.52
C PHE A 145 -26.83 4.12 18.62
N ALA A 146 -27.92 3.80 17.92
CA ALA A 146 -27.88 2.87 16.81
C ALA A 146 -27.31 3.58 15.57
N ASP A 147 -26.14 3.13 15.11
CA ASP A 147 -25.43 3.71 13.98
C ASP A 147 -25.12 2.63 12.93
N ASP A 148 -25.87 2.65 11.83
CA ASP A 148 -25.73 1.72 10.69
C ASP A 148 -24.52 2.06 9.80
N ALA A 149 -23.85 3.18 10.04
CA ALA A 149 -22.68 3.64 9.30
C ALA A 149 -21.42 3.71 10.19
N ALA A 150 -21.44 3.05 11.34
CA ALA A 150 -20.33 3.08 12.29
C ALA A 150 -19.02 2.56 11.68
N VAL A 151 -17.94 3.28 11.95
CA VAL A 151 -16.57 2.89 11.58
C VAL A 151 -15.74 2.67 12.84
N VAL A 152 -15.12 1.51 12.95
CA VAL A 152 -14.15 1.20 14.00
C VAL A 152 -12.75 1.38 13.44
N ALA A 153 -11.89 2.07 14.18
CA ALA A 153 -10.49 2.26 13.82
C ALA A 153 -9.62 2.37 15.06
N GLU A 154 -8.32 2.16 14.90
CA GLU A 154 -7.36 2.41 15.97
C GLU A 154 -7.29 3.92 16.34
N PRO A 155 -6.79 4.27 17.54
CA PRO A 155 -6.59 5.66 17.93
C PRO A 155 -5.52 6.39 17.11
N PHE A 156 -4.49 5.67 16.64
CA PHE A 156 -3.43 6.26 15.83
C PHE A 156 -3.97 6.71 14.47
N SER A 157 -3.52 7.87 14.00
CA SER A 157 -3.77 8.34 12.64
C SER A 157 -2.60 9.18 12.14
N SER A 158 -2.23 9.00 10.89
CA SER A 158 -1.25 9.84 10.20
C SER A 158 -1.71 10.12 8.78
N TRP A 159 -1.55 11.38 8.35
CA TRP A 159 -1.83 11.80 6.99
C TRP A 159 -0.74 12.79 6.55
N LEU A 160 0.12 12.34 5.64
CA LEU A 160 1.09 13.19 4.97
C LEU A 160 0.60 13.52 3.57
N LEU A 161 0.82 14.77 3.14
CA LEU A 161 0.47 15.26 1.82
C LEU A 161 1.66 16.00 1.21
N SER A 162 1.86 15.81 -0.09
CA SER A 162 2.88 16.51 -0.88
C SER A 162 2.30 16.91 -2.22
N GLY A 163 2.22 18.21 -2.47
CA GLY A 163 1.64 18.79 -3.68
C GLY A 163 0.89 20.09 -3.40
N ASP A 164 0.44 20.70 -4.48
CA ASP A 164 -0.20 22.02 -4.45
C ASP A 164 -1.72 21.92 -4.43
N PHE A 165 -2.35 22.98 -3.93
CA PHE A 165 -3.81 23.12 -3.83
C PHE A 165 -4.21 24.46 -4.48
N PRO A 166 -4.44 24.48 -5.80
CA PRO A 166 -4.50 25.73 -6.57
C PRO A 166 -5.75 26.56 -6.25
N ALA A 167 -6.81 25.92 -5.75
CA ALA A 167 -8.03 26.56 -5.25
C ALA A 167 -8.11 26.58 -3.70
N GLY A 168 -6.97 26.39 -3.03
CA GLY A 168 -6.89 26.29 -1.57
C GLY A 168 -7.30 24.93 -1.02
N ARG A 169 -7.18 24.79 0.31
CA ARG A 169 -7.53 23.59 1.05
C ARG A 169 -7.99 23.93 2.47
N PRO A 170 -8.70 23.03 3.15
CA PRO A 170 -8.92 23.14 4.58
C PRO A 170 -7.60 23.21 5.37
N SER A 171 -7.65 23.80 6.56
CA SER A 171 -6.53 23.86 7.52
C SER A 171 -6.30 22.50 8.20
N TRP A 172 -6.09 21.43 7.42
CA TRP A 172 -5.86 20.08 7.94
C TRP A 172 -4.61 19.97 8.83
N ASP A 173 -3.64 20.86 8.63
CA ASP A 173 -2.46 21.00 9.49
C ASP A 173 -2.81 21.38 10.93
N ALA A 174 -3.87 22.17 11.14
CA ALA A 174 -4.34 22.52 12.48
C ALA A 174 -4.94 21.33 13.25
N VAL A 175 -5.25 20.22 12.56
CA VAL A 175 -5.82 19.00 13.13
C VAL A 175 -4.93 17.77 12.90
N GLY A 176 -3.64 17.98 12.58
CA GLY A 176 -2.60 16.94 12.62
C GLY A 176 -2.13 16.39 11.28
N ALA A 177 -2.69 16.82 10.14
CA ALA A 177 -2.12 16.46 8.84
C ALA A 177 -0.76 17.15 8.64
N LYS A 178 0.18 16.49 7.96
CA LYS A 178 1.52 17.05 7.70
C LYS A 178 1.68 17.31 6.20
N PHE A 179 2.10 18.52 5.86
CA PHE A 179 2.47 18.88 4.49
C PHE A 179 3.98 18.84 4.37
N VAL A 180 4.47 18.10 3.39
CA VAL A 180 5.89 17.91 3.12
C VAL A 180 6.17 18.22 1.66
N THR A 181 7.41 18.64 1.37
CA THR A 181 7.83 18.91 -0.01
C THR A 181 8.18 17.63 -0.77
N ASP A 182 8.70 16.65 -0.04
CA ASP A 182 9.05 15.33 -0.56
C ASP A 182 8.47 14.27 0.37
N ILE A 183 7.60 13.41 -0.18
CA ILE A 183 6.90 12.37 0.56
C ILE A 183 7.64 11.03 0.55
N GLU A 184 8.56 10.82 -0.40
CA GLU A 184 9.22 9.54 -0.63
C GLU A 184 9.92 9.01 0.64
N PRO A 185 10.69 9.82 1.41
CA PRO A 185 11.31 9.34 2.64
C PRO A 185 10.30 8.82 3.67
N PHE A 186 9.11 9.44 3.76
CA PHE A 186 8.05 9.04 4.68
C PHE A 186 7.31 7.79 4.20
N GLU A 187 7.10 7.65 2.90
CA GLU A 187 6.57 6.44 2.28
C GLU A 187 7.52 5.25 2.52
N LEU A 188 8.83 5.42 2.30
CA LEU A 188 9.84 4.40 2.59
C LEU A 188 9.88 4.03 4.07
N ARG A 189 9.84 5.04 4.97
CA ARG A 189 9.77 4.80 6.42
C ARG A 189 8.58 3.91 6.78
N LYS A 190 7.38 4.22 6.28
CA LYS A 190 6.17 3.41 6.50
C LYS A 190 6.33 2.03 5.85
N LEU A 191 6.82 1.96 4.62
CA LEU A 191 6.96 0.72 3.86
C LEU A 191 7.90 -0.28 4.53
N TRP A 192 9.01 0.20 5.11
CA TRP A 192 9.99 -0.69 5.71
C TRP A 192 9.74 -0.91 7.20
N LEU A 193 9.38 0.13 7.97
CA LEU A 193 9.20 -0.04 9.41
C LEU A 193 7.80 -0.58 9.79
N LEU A 194 6.71 -0.10 9.18
CA LEU A 194 5.37 -0.65 9.46
C LEU A 194 5.10 -1.89 8.60
N ASN A 195 5.16 -1.75 7.29
CA ASN A 195 4.76 -2.82 6.38
C ASN A 195 5.78 -3.98 6.38
N GLY A 196 7.08 -3.68 6.51
CA GLY A 196 8.12 -4.69 6.70
C GLY A 196 7.97 -5.44 8.02
N ALA A 197 7.66 -4.74 9.12
CA ALA A 197 7.35 -5.38 10.40
C ALA A 197 6.13 -6.30 10.31
N HIS A 198 5.06 -5.89 9.62
CA HIS A 198 3.92 -6.76 9.38
C HIS A 198 4.31 -8.06 8.65
N SER A 199 5.19 -7.99 7.64
CA SER A 199 5.72 -9.19 6.99
C SER A 199 6.54 -10.05 7.96
N PHE A 200 7.42 -9.43 8.76
CA PHE A 200 8.19 -10.11 9.79
C PHE A 200 7.27 -10.88 10.76
N LEU A 201 6.34 -10.15 11.39
CA LEU A 201 5.43 -10.66 12.40
C LEU A 201 4.51 -11.76 11.85
N ALA A 202 4.02 -11.61 10.62
CA ALA A 202 3.20 -12.63 9.98
C ALA A 202 3.96 -13.95 9.82
N TYR A 203 5.15 -13.95 9.21
CA TYR A 203 5.85 -15.19 8.93
C TYR A 203 6.46 -15.82 10.19
N ALA A 204 7.11 -15.01 11.04
CA ALA A 204 7.66 -15.47 12.31
C ALA A 204 6.55 -15.98 13.24
N GLY A 205 5.47 -15.22 13.37
CA GLY A 205 4.36 -15.56 14.25
C GLY A 205 3.61 -16.81 13.82
N LEU A 206 3.32 -16.98 12.52
CA LEU A 206 2.67 -18.19 12.01
C LEU A 206 3.54 -19.44 12.21
N LEU A 207 4.86 -19.33 12.03
CA LEU A 207 5.78 -20.44 12.31
C LEU A 207 5.78 -20.83 13.80
N ARG A 208 5.61 -19.85 14.69
CA ARG A 208 5.50 -20.03 16.16
C ARG A 208 4.06 -20.24 16.65
N ARG A 209 3.12 -20.47 15.73
CA ARG A 209 1.69 -20.75 16.00
C ARG A 209 0.93 -19.60 16.67
N HIS A 210 1.43 -18.38 16.58
CA HIS A 210 0.69 -17.18 16.95
C HIS A 210 -0.40 -16.89 15.92
N THR A 211 -1.50 -16.27 16.36
CA THR A 211 -2.66 -16.02 15.48
C THR A 211 -2.82 -14.55 15.11
N THR A 212 -2.50 -13.65 16.03
CA THR A 212 -2.62 -12.20 15.84
C THR A 212 -1.27 -11.50 15.97
N VAL A 213 -1.19 -10.27 15.45
CA VAL A 213 -0.04 -9.37 15.66
C VAL A 213 0.28 -9.21 17.15
N ALA A 214 -0.74 -8.97 17.97
CA ALA A 214 -0.57 -8.77 19.41
C ALA A 214 -0.06 -10.02 20.14
N ASP A 215 -0.41 -11.22 19.69
CA ASP A 215 0.15 -12.47 20.24
C ASP A 215 1.63 -12.61 19.87
N ALA A 216 1.99 -12.37 18.60
CA ALA A 216 3.38 -12.42 18.14
C ALA A 216 4.27 -11.39 18.87
N MET A 217 3.73 -10.23 19.23
CA MET A 217 4.45 -9.22 20.02
C MET A 217 4.76 -9.65 21.46
N THR A 218 4.12 -10.70 21.98
CA THR A 218 4.44 -11.24 23.32
C THR A 218 5.64 -12.19 23.30
N ASP A 219 6.14 -12.53 22.11
CA ASP A 219 7.23 -13.48 21.92
C ASP A 219 8.58 -12.78 21.80
N GLN A 220 9.45 -13.01 22.79
CA GLN A 220 10.73 -12.30 22.89
C GLN A 220 11.67 -12.54 21.70
N LEU A 221 11.62 -13.72 21.08
CA LEU A 221 12.45 -14.03 19.90
C LEU A 221 11.96 -13.23 18.69
N ILE A 222 10.64 -13.13 18.52
CA ILE A 222 10.03 -12.32 17.46
C ILE A 222 10.39 -10.84 17.67
N THR A 223 10.22 -10.30 18.88
CA THR A 223 10.51 -8.88 19.13
C THR A 223 11.99 -8.54 18.95
N ALA A 224 12.90 -9.44 19.38
CA ALA A 224 14.34 -9.23 19.20
C ALA A 224 14.74 -9.22 17.72
N GLY A 225 14.20 -10.16 16.93
CA GLY A 225 14.46 -10.18 15.49
C GLY A 225 13.80 -9.02 14.74
N LEU A 226 12.64 -8.54 15.18
CA LEU A 226 11.99 -7.36 14.62
C LEU A 226 12.85 -6.11 14.84
N GLU A 227 13.40 -5.92 16.03
CA GLU A 227 14.31 -4.79 16.31
C GLU A 227 15.57 -4.82 15.44
N GLU A 228 16.14 -6.01 15.20
CA GLU A 228 17.27 -6.17 14.28
C GLU A 228 16.92 -5.74 12.85
N PHE A 229 15.78 -6.21 12.32
CA PHE A 229 15.29 -5.78 11.02
C PHE A 229 15.01 -4.27 10.97
N TRP A 230 14.41 -3.70 12.01
CA TRP A 230 14.16 -2.27 12.09
C TRP A 230 15.46 -1.45 12.06
N ASN A 231 16.51 -1.92 12.75
CA ASN A 231 17.82 -1.27 12.74
C ASN A 231 18.47 -1.28 11.35
N GLU A 232 18.27 -2.34 10.58
CA GLU A 232 18.68 -2.39 9.17
C GLU A 232 17.86 -1.44 8.31
N ALA A 233 16.52 -1.49 8.41
CA ALA A 233 15.64 -0.61 7.65
C ALA A 233 15.96 0.87 7.91
N ALA A 234 16.08 1.27 9.19
CA ALA A 234 16.37 2.65 9.58
C ALA A 234 17.71 3.16 9.05
N ARG A 235 18.76 2.33 9.05
CA ARG A 235 20.09 2.73 8.54
C ARG A 235 20.11 3.01 7.05
N ASN A 236 19.16 2.47 6.30
CA ASN A 236 19.09 2.62 4.84
C ASN A 236 17.99 3.59 4.39
N LEU A 237 17.22 4.18 5.32
CA LEU A 237 16.25 5.22 4.97
C LEU A 237 16.99 6.50 4.54
N PRO A 238 16.40 7.30 3.63
CA PRO A 238 16.93 8.61 3.28
C PRO A 238 17.05 9.50 4.53
N SER A 239 18.21 10.15 4.68
CA SER A 239 18.49 11.08 5.78
C SER A 239 18.29 12.56 5.40
N SER A 240 17.68 12.82 4.25
CA SER A 240 17.40 14.18 3.73
C SER A 240 16.38 14.96 4.56
N VAL A 241 15.57 14.25 5.35
CA VAL A 241 14.52 14.82 6.22
C VAL A 241 14.53 14.14 7.58
N ASP A 242 14.03 14.84 8.60
CA ASP A 242 13.80 14.21 9.90
C ASP A 242 12.57 13.29 9.83
N LEU A 243 12.83 12.01 10.01
CA LEU A 243 11.85 10.94 9.96
C LEU A 243 11.35 10.53 11.36
N ASP A 244 11.81 11.18 12.44
CA ASP A 244 11.38 10.95 13.82
C ASP A 244 11.24 9.44 14.15
N LEU A 245 12.31 8.70 13.86
CA LEU A 245 12.29 7.24 13.83
C LEU A 245 11.98 6.63 15.19
N ASP A 246 12.45 7.24 16.26
CA ASP A 246 12.23 6.77 17.63
C ASP A 246 10.75 6.89 18.02
N ALA A 247 10.14 8.06 17.81
CA ALA A 247 8.71 8.24 18.07
C ALA A 247 7.86 7.37 17.14
N TYR A 248 8.26 7.22 15.88
CA TYR A 248 7.56 6.37 14.93
C TYR A 248 7.58 4.89 15.36
N ARG A 249 8.74 4.35 15.73
CA ARG A 249 8.86 2.97 16.26
C ARG A 249 8.08 2.79 17.55
N SER A 250 8.15 3.75 18.48
CA SER A 250 7.36 3.72 19.71
C SER A 250 5.86 3.66 19.42
N ALA A 251 5.38 4.45 18.44
CA ALA A 251 4.00 4.38 17.99
C ALA A 251 3.66 3.02 17.38
N LEU A 252 4.53 2.45 16.53
CA LEU A 252 4.33 1.11 15.95
C LEU A 252 4.24 0.02 17.02
N LEU A 253 5.12 0.04 18.02
CA LEU A 253 5.07 -0.90 19.13
C LEU A 253 3.74 -0.81 19.89
N SER A 254 3.29 0.40 20.21
CA SER A 254 1.99 0.61 20.87
C SER A 254 0.83 0.04 20.03
N ARG A 255 0.84 0.28 18.72
CA ARG A 255 -0.18 -0.21 17.78
C ARG A 255 -0.17 -1.74 17.67
N PHE A 256 1.01 -2.37 17.56
CA PHE A 256 1.11 -3.82 17.46
C PHE A 256 0.70 -4.55 18.74
N HIS A 257 0.78 -3.92 19.91
CA HIS A 257 0.26 -4.47 21.16
C HIS A 257 -1.27 -4.30 21.32
N ASN A 258 -1.93 -3.55 20.43
CA ASN A 258 -3.36 -3.28 20.54
C ASN A 258 -4.21 -4.52 20.19
N ARG A 259 -4.56 -5.29 21.22
CA ARG A 259 -5.43 -6.47 21.11
C ARG A 259 -6.84 -6.17 20.58
N ALA A 260 -7.32 -4.93 20.67
CA ALA A 260 -8.65 -4.57 20.18
C ALA A 260 -8.75 -4.58 18.65
N MET A 261 -7.63 -4.44 17.92
CA MET A 261 -7.62 -4.54 16.45
C MET A 261 -7.54 -6.00 15.96
N ALA A 262 -7.06 -6.93 16.82
CA ALA A 262 -7.00 -8.38 16.57
C ALA A 262 -6.55 -8.77 15.14
N ASP A 263 -5.54 -8.07 14.60
CA ASP A 263 -5.11 -8.25 13.23
C ASP A 263 -4.52 -9.64 13.00
N ALA A 264 -5.21 -10.45 12.20
CA ALA A 264 -4.84 -11.84 11.94
C ALA A 264 -3.58 -11.93 11.07
N LEU A 265 -2.59 -12.70 11.55
CA LEU A 265 -1.33 -12.93 10.82
C LEU A 265 -1.56 -13.63 9.48
N THR A 266 -2.57 -14.51 9.40
CA THR A 266 -2.97 -15.20 8.16
C THR A 266 -3.50 -14.24 7.09
N ARG A 267 -4.13 -13.12 7.48
CA ARG A 267 -4.55 -12.06 6.56
C ARG A 267 -3.34 -11.26 6.10
N ILE A 268 -2.47 -10.88 7.02
CA ILE A 268 -1.29 -10.07 6.75
C ILE A 268 -0.28 -10.81 5.84
N GLY A 269 -0.08 -12.11 6.07
CA GLY A 269 0.90 -12.93 5.37
C GLY A 269 0.56 -13.32 3.92
N ARG A 270 -0.65 -13.01 3.42
CA ARG A 270 -1.04 -13.30 2.02
C ARG A 270 -0.17 -12.53 1.03
N ASP A 271 -0.04 -13.04 -0.19
CA ASP A 271 0.66 -12.34 -1.30
C ASP A 271 2.08 -11.89 -0.91
N GLY A 272 2.80 -12.83 -0.31
CA GLY A 272 4.11 -12.61 0.28
C GLY A 272 5.19 -12.25 -0.72
N VAL A 273 5.20 -12.81 -1.94
CA VAL A 273 6.24 -12.52 -2.95
C VAL A 273 6.29 -11.03 -3.27
N GLY A 274 5.16 -10.42 -3.62
CA GLY A 274 5.08 -8.99 -3.93
C GLY A 274 5.45 -8.12 -2.72
N LYS A 275 4.95 -8.48 -1.53
CA LYS A 275 5.25 -7.77 -0.28
C LYS A 275 6.73 -7.82 0.06
N LEU A 276 7.36 -8.98 -0.02
CA LEU A 276 8.78 -9.15 0.31
C LEU A 276 9.68 -8.40 -0.69
N ARG A 277 9.34 -8.42 -1.99
CA ARG A 277 10.04 -7.63 -3.02
C ARG A 277 10.06 -6.13 -2.73
N ALA A 278 8.95 -5.59 -2.21
CA ALA A 278 8.83 -4.16 -1.91
C ALA A 278 9.37 -3.79 -0.52
N ARG A 279 9.22 -4.67 0.47
CA ARG A 279 9.43 -4.34 1.90
C ARG A 279 10.76 -4.82 2.47
N ILE A 280 11.30 -5.94 1.97
CA ILE A 280 12.45 -6.63 2.56
C ILE A 280 13.65 -6.63 1.61
N ALA A 281 13.44 -6.99 0.34
CA ALA A 281 14.51 -7.07 -0.65
C ALA A 281 15.32 -5.77 -0.79
N PRO A 282 14.73 -4.56 -0.79
CA PRO A 282 15.50 -3.31 -0.88
C PRO A 282 16.42 -3.10 0.33
N VAL A 283 15.95 -3.42 1.54
CA VAL A 283 16.75 -3.33 2.77
C VAL A 283 17.92 -4.31 2.72
N LEU A 284 17.66 -5.57 2.32
CA LEU A 284 18.70 -6.59 2.18
C LEU A 284 19.76 -6.21 1.15
N ARG A 285 19.34 -5.70 -0.01
CA ARG A 285 20.24 -5.18 -1.06
C ARG A 285 21.12 -4.05 -0.53
N ALA A 286 20.54 -3.11 0.20
CA ALA A 286 21.26 -1.96 0.73
C ALA A 286 22.30 -2.40 1.78
N GLU A 287 21.96 -3.34 2.65
CA GLU A 287 22.91 -3.94 3.59
C GLU A 287 24.06 -4.66 2.86
N ARG A 288 23.75 -5.48 1.84
CA ARG A 288 24.75 -6.18 1.01
C ARG A 288 25.68 -5.20 0.29
N ALA A 289 25.12 -4.17 -0.34
CA ALA A 289 25.88 -3.14 -1.04
C ALA A 289 26.83 -2.37 -0.11
N ALA A 290 26.45 -2.25 1.17
CA ALA A 290 27.26 -1.62 2.20
C ALA A 290 28.19 -2.60 2.95
N GLY A 291 28.38 -3.82 2.41
CA GLY A 291 29.29 -4.84 2.96
C GLY A 291 28.80 -5.52 4.24
N ARG A 292 27.51 -5.46 4.53
CA ARG A 292 26.89 -6.04 5.73
C ARG A 292 26.00 -7.24 5.40
N ARG A 293 25.80 -8.06 6.43
CA ARG A 293 25.01 -9.30 6.37
C ARG A 293 23.50 -9.10 6.31
N GLY A 294 22.96 -7.94 6.63
CA GLY A 294 21.50 -7.71 6.60
C GLY A 294 20.71 -8.84 7.26
N THR A 295 21.19 -9.32 8.41
CA THR A 295 20.72 -10.52 9.11
C THR A 295 19.24 -10.43 9.45
N GLY A 296 18.73 -9.26 9.86
CA GLY A 296 17.31 -9.05 10.12
C GLY A 296 16.44 -9.24 8.88
N ALA A 297 16.80 -8.62 7.75
CA ALA A 297 16.10 -8.74 6.48
C ALA A 297 16.21 -10.15 5.89
N ALA A 298 17.39 -10.77 5.97
CA ALA A 298 17.62 -12.16 5.59
C ALA A 298 16.72 -13.12 6.39
N ARG A 299 16.61 -12.92 7.71
CA ARG A 299 15.76 -13.71 8.60
C ARG A 299 14.29 -13.67 8.21
N VAL A 300 13.76 -12.49 7.81
CA VAL A 300 12.37 -12.40 7.31
C VAL A 300 12.16 -13.26 6.07
N LEU A 301 13.10 -13.22 5.13
CA LEU A 301 13.04 -14.03 3.93
C LEU A 301 13.10 -15.51 4.26
N SER A 302 13.98 -15.91 5.18
CA SER A 302 14.10 -17.29 5.67
C SER A 302 12.81 -17.77 6.34
N TYR A 303 12.13 -16.95 7.16
CA TYR A 303 10.81 -17.31 7.70
C TYR A 303 9.78 -17.57 6.61
N TRP A 304 9.76 -16.74 5.57
CA TRP A 304 8.84 -16.95 4.45
C TRP A 304 9.19 -18.22 3.66
N VAL A 305 10.46 -18.45 3.34
CA VAL A 305 10.93 -19.63 2.61
C VAL A 305 10.57 -20.91 3.39
N GLU A 306 10.92 -20.97 4.67
CA GLU A 306 10.68 -22.16 5.49
C GLU A 306 9.20 -22.39 5.77
N GLY A 307 8.45 -21.33 6.05
CA GLY A 307 6.99 -21.42 6.20
C GLY A 307 6.30 -21.90 4.92
N THR A 308 6.78 -21.46 3.76
CA THR A 308 6.28 -21.91 2.45
C THR A 308 6.59 -23.39 2.22
N LEU A 309 7.82 -23.83 2.47
CA LEU A 309 8.20 -25.24 2.37
C LEU A 309 7.39 -26.13 3.32
N ALA A 310 7.11 -25.64 4.54
CA ALA A 310 6.32 -26.33 5.56
C ALA A 310 4.79 -26.23 5.33
N SER A 311 4.31 -25.54 4.29
CA SER A 311 2.88 -25.29 4.04
C SER A 311 2.15 -24.60 5.21
N ARG A 312 2.85 -23.71 5.93
CA ARG A 312 2.31 -22.98 7.10
C ARG A 312 1.91 -21.54 6.79
N LEU A 313 2.11 -21.08 5.57
CA LEU A 313 1.81 -19.71 5.15
C LEU A 313 0.53 -19.64 4.30
N PRO A 314 -0.17 -18.50 4.31
CA PRO A 314 -1.39 -18.30 3.53
C PRO A 314 -1.10 -18.20 2.03
N SER A 315 -2.16 -18.09 1.23
CA SER A 315 -2.11 -18.04 -0.24
C SER A 315 -1.32 -16.85 -0.78
N ASP A 316 -0.80 -17.02 -2.00
CA ASP A 316 -0.05 -16.01 -2.74
C ASP A 316 -0.50 -16.04 -4.21
N ALA A 317 -0.67 -14.87 -4.82
CA ALA A 317 -0.94 -14.74 -6.26
C ALA A 317 0.10 -15.44 -7.16
N ALA A 318 1.33 -15.62 -6.69
CA ALA A 318 2.41 -16.36 -7.36
C ALA A 318 2.42 -17.88 -7.05
N SER A 319 1.28 -18.46 -6.63
CA SER A 319 1.18 -19.87 -6.21
C SER A 319 1.78 -20.86 -7.20
N ALA A 320 1.55 -20.70 -8.51
CA ALA A 320 2.11 -21.59 -9.53
C ALA A 320 3.65 -21.61 -9.53
N ALA A 321 4.29 -20.44 -9.35
CA ALA A 321 5.74 -20.33 -9.28
C ALA A 321 6.27 -20.91 -7.96
N ILE A 322 5.56 -20.69 -6.85
CA ILE A 322 5.86 -21.26 -5.54
C ILE A 322 5.79 -22.79 -5.58
N ASP A 323 4.72 -23.37 -6.15
CA ASP A 323 4.55 -24.83 -6.23
C ASP A 323 5.60 -25.47 -7.13
N SER A 324 5.95 -24.81 -8.23
CA SER A 324 7.09 -25.20 -9.07
C SER A 324 8.41 -25.23 -8.28
N ALA A 325 8.69 -24.20 -7.47
CA ALA A 325 9.86 -24.18 -6.60
C ALA A 325 9.84 -25.30 -5.55
N ARG A 326 8.70 -25.54 -4.92
CA ARG A 326 8.52 -26.56 -3.86
C ARG A 326 8.64 -28.00 -4.34
N SER A 327 8.43 -28.25 -5.64
CA SER A 327 8.59 -29.59 -6.24
C SER A 327 10.05 -30.07 -6.33
N ARG A 328 11.02 -29.17 -6.08
CA ARG A 328 12.46 -29.45 -6.15
C ARG A 328 12.98 -30.05 -4.84
N VAL A 329 14.21 -30.58 -4.87
CA VAL A 329 14.91 -30.97 -3.63
C VAL A 329 15.10 -29.74 -2.74
N ARG A 330 15.12 -29.93 -1.41
CA ARG A 330 15.00 -28.82 -0.44
C ARG A 330 15.98 -27.67 -0.66
N SER A 331 17.25 -27.96 -0.97
CA SER A 331 18.27 -26.93 -1.23
C SER A 331 17.95 -26.10 -2.49
N GLU A 332 17.53 -26.75 -3.57
CA GLU A 332 17.11 -26.08 -4.80
C GLU A 332 15.78 -25.33 -4.63
N ALA A 333 14.87 -25.87 -3.81
CA ALA A 333 13.61 -25.21 -3.50
C ALA A 333 13.84 -23.89 -2.75
N ARG A 334 14.77 -23.86 -1.77
CA ARG A 334 15.20 -22.62 -1.10
C ARG A 334 15.71 -21.58 -2.10
N ARG A 335 16.66 -21.97 -2.96
CA ARG A 335 17.20 -21.09 -4.01
C ARG A 335 16.10 -20.55 -4.92
N ALA A 336 15.21 -21.41 -5.40
CA ALA A 336 14.12 -21.02 -6.28
C ALA A 336 13.15 -20.05 -5.59
N LEU A 337 12.82 -20.26 -4.30
CA LEU A 337 11.96 -19.36 -3.53
C LEU A 337 12.64 -18.01 -3.27
N VAL A 338 13.92 -17.98 -2.88
CA VAL A 338 14.70 -16.74 -2.77
C VAL A 338 14.71 -16.00 -4.10
N ALA A 339 14.87 -16.71 -5.22
CA ALA A 339 14.88 -16.12 -6.55
C ALA A 339 13.55 -15.45 -6.94
N LEU A 340 12.42 -15.90 -6.37
CA LEU A 340 11.14 -15.21 -6.55
C LEU A 340 11.14 -13.84 -5.90
N VAL A 341 11.94 -13.58 -4.88
CA VAL A 341 11.94 -12.30 -4.15
C VAL A 341 13.14 -11.43 -4.52
N VAL A 342 14.32 -12.01 -4.57
CA VAL A 342 15.62 -11.33 -4.73
C VAL A 342 16.55 -12.18 -5.61
N PRO A 343 16.29 -12.22 -6.93
CA PRO A 343 16.95 -13.16 -7.85
C PRO A 343 18.48 -13.06 -7.86
N GLU A 344 19.03 -11.87 -7.72
CA GLU A 344 20.47 -11.65 -7.70
C GLU A 344 21.18 -12.16 -6.43
N LEU A 345 20.43 -12.52 -5.38
CA LEU A 345 20.95 -13.16 -4.17
C LEU A 345 20.53 -14.64 -4.05
N ALA A 346 20.01 -15.23 -5.12
CA ALA A 346 19.51 -16.61 -5.09
C ALA A 346 20.59 -17.66 -4.80
N ASP A 347 21.85 -17.36 -5.14
CA ASP A 347 23.01 -18.22 -4.90
C ASP A 347 23.88 -17.74 -3.73
N ASP A 348 23.39 -16.79 -2.92
CA ASP A 348 24.09 -16.32 -1.71
C ASP A 348 24.05 -17.44 -0.64
N GLU A 349 25.16 -18.17 -0.50
CA GLU A 349 25.30 -19.27 0.46
C GLU A 349 25.15 -18.82 1.93
N GLU A 350 25.43 -17.55 2.25
CA GLU A 350 25.21 -17.02 3.60
C GLU A 350 23.71 -16.85 3.87
N LEU A 351 22.95 -16.36 2.89
CA LEU A 351 21.49 -16.26 2.96
C LEU A 351 20.80 -17.64 2.97
N LEU A 352 21.27 -18.58 2.14
CA LEU A 352 20.73 -19.95 2.06
C LEU A 352 21.13 -20.82 3.26
N GLY A 353 22.29 -20.52 3.83
CA GLY A 353 22.90 -21.22 4.96
C GLY A 353 22.36 -20.80 6.32
N ASP A 354 21.53 -19.75 6.39
CA ASP A 354 20.87 -19.21 7.59
C ASP A 354 19.76 -20.16 8.11
N THR A 355 20.18 -21.41 8.32
CA THR A 355 19.47 -22.56 8.88
C THR A 355 19.10 -22.38 10.35
N MET A 356 19.64 -21.34 10.99
CA MET A 356 19.34 -20.94 12.37
C MET A 356 17.84 -20.80 12.63
N VAL A 357 17.10 -20.39 11.59
CA VAL A 357 15.65 -20.25 11.64
C VAL A 357 14.97 -21.52 12.13
N LEU A 358 15.07 -22.67 11.45
CA LEU A 358 14.25 -23.85 11.80
C LEU A 358 14.45 -24.36 13.23
N ALA A 359 15.67 -24.27 13.76
CA ALA A 359 15.98 -24.70 15.13
C ALA A 359 15.27 -23.84 16.19
N GLU A 360 14.92 -22.59 15.87
CA GLU A 360 14.20 -21.67 16.76
C GLU A 360 12.67 -21.91 16.79
N PHE A 361 12.09 -22.74 15.90
CA PHE A 361 10.63 -22.93 15.76
C PHE A 361 10.11 -24.34 16.11
N ASP A 362 11.00 -25.27 16.44
CA ASP A 362 10.64 -26.66 16.81
C ASP A 362 10.32 -26.83 18.32
N HIS A 363 10.18 -25.75 19.07
CA HIS A 363 9.85 -25.74 20.50
C HIS A 363 8.62 -24.89 20.81
#